data_AF-A0AB32V3K6-F1
#
_entry.id   AF-A0AB32V3K6-F1
#
_cell.length_a   1.000
_cell.length_b   1.000
_cell.length_c   1.000
_cell.angle_alpha   90.00
_cell.angle_beta   90.00
_cell.angle_gamma   90.00
#
_symmetry.space_group_name_H-M   'P 1'
#
loop_
_entity.id
_entity.type
_entity.pdbx_description
1 polymer ?
#
loop_
_entity_poly.entity_id
_entity_poly.type
_entity_poly.pdbx_seq_one_letter_code
_entity_poly.pdbx_strand_id
1 'polypeptide(L)'
;MGSNGNGNGNGSYHVMRNGDVDREPFKPAVLSSSASFKARKAKPNAASPRADVDDIITLLHGSDPVRVELNRLENEVRDKDRELADANAEIKSLRNSERLKEKAVEELTDELKKVDEKLKVTEALLESKNLEIKKINDEKKAALAAQFAAEATLRRVHAAQKDDEMPPIEAIITPLEAELKLTRLEAAKLQEDNRALDRLTKSKEAALLEAERTVQIALAKASLVDDLQNKNQELMKQIEICQEENKILDKMHRQKVAEVEKLTQTVRELEEAVLAGGAAANAVREYQRKVQEMNEEKKTLEREVARAKVSANRVATVVANEWKDGNDKVMPVKQWLEERRFLQGEMQQLRDKLAVAERAAKAEAHLKEKYQLRFKVLEERLKASTGNSRTASEGRGMSNGQSRRQSIGGAEIFLKSSSNIYLSRRSLNPQSGSLRSNSASALLRNAKMSSRSFDGGSRSLDRDKMIPDAAEKNRMLPSNGDQILGSDIVRCEESSNGITEKSKAEHEDYVSGMLYDMLQKEVITLRKACHEKDQSLKDKDDAIEMLAKKVETLNKAMDVEAKKMRREVAAMEKEVAAMKVGKEHDQRTRRVSAPRGLVNGSQLLSTRNARS
;
A
#
# COMPACT_ATOMS: atom_id res chain seq x y z
N MET A 1 4.35 -16.31 -95.87
CA MET A 1 4.27 -16.73 -94.46
C MET A 1 3.22 -15.82 -93.82
N GLY A 2 2.01 -16.24 -93.45
CA GLY A 2 1.45 -17.60 -93.31
C GLY A 2 1.37 -17.98 -91.83
N SER A 3 0.20 -18.24 -91.23
CA SER A 3 -1.17 -18.26 -91.76
C SER A 3 -2.24 -17.94 -90.68
N ASN A 4 -3.47 -17.70 -91.12
CA ASN A 4 -4.82 -17.74 -90.48
C ASN A 4 -4.98 -18.00 -88.96
N GLY A 5 -5.99 -17.46 -88.24
CA GLY A 5 -7.11 -16.59 -88.64
C GLY A 5 -8.47 -17.03 -88.03
N ASN A 6 -9.29 -16.07 -87.58
CA ASN A 6 -10.67 -16.21 -87.01
C ASN A 6 -10.81 -17.03 -85.70
N GLY A 7 -11.85 -16.85 -84.87
CA GLY A 7 -12.92 -15.81 -84.84
C GLY A 7 -14.13 -16.19 -83.94
N ASN A 8 -14.76 -15.18 -83.31
CA ASN A 8 -16.10 -15.10 -82.68
C ASN A 8 -16.78 -16.31 -81.96
N GLY A 9 -17.37 -16.02 -80.78
CA GLY A 9 -18.85 -16.14 -80.65
C GLY A 9 -19.49 -16.79 -79.40
N ASN A 10 -20.09 -15.94 -78.53
CA ASN A 10 -21.36 -16.06 -77.76
C ASN A 10 -21.91 -17.39 -77.17
N GLY A 11 -22.53 -17.26 -75.98
CA GLY A 11 -23.60 -18.15 -75.44
C GLY A 11 -23.14 -19.10 -74.31
N SER A 12 -23.64 -19.14 -73.06
CA SER A 12 -24.76 -18.54 -72.27
C SER A 12 -25.92 -19.49 -71.91
N TYR A 13 -26.37 -19.36 -70.64
CA TYR A 13 -27.66 -19.75 -70.02
C TYR A 13 -27.81 -21.06 -69.20
N HIS A 14 -28.50 -20.86 -68.05
CA HIS A 14 -29.25 -21.77 -67.14
C HIS A 14 -28.57 -23.03 -66.57
N VAL A 15 -28.47 -23.23 -65.23
CA VAL A 15 -29.48 -23.23 -64.13
C VAL A 15 -30.27 -24.54 -64.02
N MET A 16 -30.11 -25.23 -62.89
CA MET A 16 -31.21 -25.87 -62.13
C MET A 16 -30.91 -25.87 -60.62
N ARG A 17 -31.96 -26.12 -59.81
CA ARG A 17 -32.03 -25.82 -58.37
C ARG A 17 -32.97 -26.82 -57.66
N ASN A 18 -32.67 -27.16 -56.39
CA ASN A 18 -33.56 -27.57 -55.27
C ASN A 18 -33.04 -28.81 -54.53
N GLY A 19 -33.26 -28.89 -53.20
CA GLY A 19 -32.90 -30.05 -52.39
C GLY A 19 -32.86 -29.81 -50.87
N ASP A 20 -33.84 -29.09 -50.30
CA ASP A 20 -33.93 -28.89 -48.85
C ASP A 20 -34.37 -30.17 -48.11
N VAL A 21 -33.66 -30.54 -47.04
CA VAL A 21 -34.09 -31.50 -46.00
C VAL A 21 -33.51 -31.05 -44.66
N ASP A 22 -34.35 -30.97 -43.62
CA ASP A 22 -33.97 -30.44 -42.31
C ASP A 22 -32.97 -31.30 -41.52
N ARG A 23 -32.01 -30.66 -40.84
CA ARG A 23 -31.53 -31.13 -39.53
C ARG A 23 -30.89 -30.05 -38.64
N GLU A 24 -31.02 -30.29 -37.34
CA GLU A 24 -30.60 -29.44 -36.21
C GLU A 24 -29.11 -29.02 -36.20
N PRO A 25 -28.77 -27.86 -35.58
CA PRO A 25 -27.52 -27.15 -35.81
C PRO A 25 -26.36 -27.57 -34.89
N PHE A 26 -25.69 -28.69 -35.19
CA PHE A 26 -24.43 -29.05 -34.54
C PHE A 26 -23.25 -28.20 -35.03
N LYS A 27 -23.09 -27.00 -34.44
CA LYS A 27 -21.81 -26.26 -34.48
C LYS A 27 -20.72 -26.99 -33.67
N PRO A 28 -19.43 -26.85 -34.05
CA PRO A 28 -18.39 -27.78 -33.64
C PRO A 28 -17.94 -27.61 -32.18
N ALA A 29 -17.43 -28.70 -31.61
CA ALA A 29 -16.75 -28.70 -30.33
C ALA A 29 -15.38 -28.00 -30.44
N VAL A 30 -15.34 -26.71 -30.10
CA VAL A 30 -14.08 -25.98 -29.88
C VAL A 30 -13.54 -26.38 -28.51
N LEU A 31 -12.48 -27.19 -28.51
CA LEU A 31 -11.89 -27.72 -27.28
C LEU A 31 -11.09 -26.66 -26.50
N SER A 32 -11.22 -26.75 -25.18
CA SER A 32 -10.52 -25.99 -24.15
C SER A 32 -9.01 -25.82 -24.38
N SER A 33 -8.53 -24.57 -24.25
CA SER A 33 -7.15 -24.17 -23.98
C SER A 33 -7.13 -22.68 -23.60
N SER A 34 -6.36 -22.18 -22.62
CA SER A 34 -5.47 -22.83 -21.63
C SER A 34 -5.43 -22.02 -20.32
N ALA A 35 -4.75 -22.54 -19.29
CA ALA A 35 -4.98 -22.20 -17.88
C ALA A 35 -4.11 -21.04 -17.30
N SER A 36 -3.62 -21.19 -16.04
CA SER A 36 -3.10 -20.08 -15.22
C SER A 36 -2.11 -20.47 -14.09
N PHE A 37 -0.80 -20.38 -14.36
CA PHE A 37 0.32 -20.56 -13.43
C PHE A 37 1.61 -19.68 -13.66
N LYS A 38 1.55 -18.35 -13.93
CA LYS A 38 2.78 -17.48 -13.91
C LYS A 38 3.41 -17.42 -12.52
N ALA A 39 4.57 -18.05 -12.36
CA ALA A 39 5.38 -17.92 -11.15
C ALA A 39 5.88 -16.47 -10.96
N ARG A 40 5.34 -15.76 -9.97
CA ARG A 40 6.04 -14.62 -9.34
C ARG A 40 6.88 -15.15 -8.18
N LYS A 41 8.20 -14.99 -8.27
CA LYS A 41 9.16 -15.38 -7.23
C LYS A 41 8.77 -14.77 -5.88
N ALA A 42 8.71 -15.60 -4.84
CA ALA A 42 8.80 -15.11 -3.47
C ALA A 42 10.23 -14.56 -3.23
N LYS A 43 10.34 -13.41 -2.56
CA LYS A 43 11.62 -12.96 -1.98
C LYS A 43 11.82 -13.66 -0.63
N PRO A 44 12.99 -14.24 -0.34
CA PRO A 44 13.31 -14.74 0.99
C PRO A 44 13.67 -13.57 1.92
N ASN A 45 12.67 -12.91 2.49
CA ASN A 45 12.85 -11.98 3.61
C ASN A 45 12.74 -12.75 4.95
N ALA A 46 13.56 -13.79 5.11
CA ALA A 46 13.80 -14.41 6.40
C ALA A 46 14.85 -13.58 7.15
N ALA A 47 14.40 -12.66 8.01
CA ALA A 47 15.28 -12.01 8.97
C ALA A 47 15.59 -13.00 10.11
N SER A 48 16.70 -13.71 9.97
CA SER A 48 17.28 -14.62 10.98
C SER A 48 18.81 -14.47 10.93
N PRO A 49 19.54 -14.69 12.04
CA PRO A 49 20.91 -14.22 12.19
C PRO A 49 21.89 -14.97 11.27
N ARG A 50 22.62 -14.21 10.44
CA ARG A 50 23.80 -14.69 9.69
C ARG A 50 25.13 -14.18 10.25
N ALA A 51 25.14 -13.05 10.95
CA ALA A 51 26.35 -12.43 11.52
C ALA A 51 27.18 -13.44 12.33
N ASP A 52 26.53 -14.13 13.27
CA ASP A 52 27.16 -15.12 14.16
C ASP A 52 27.84 -16.29 13.43
N VAL A 53 27.54 -16.54 12.15
CA VAL A 53 28.13 -17.62 11.35
C VAL A 53 29.33 -17.12 10.53
N ASP A 54 29.19 -15.94 9.90
CA ASP A 54 30.26 -15.32 9.12
C ASP A 54 31.46 -14.94 10.02
N ASP A 55 31.20 -14.52 11.27
CA ASP A 55 32.23 -14.25 12.28
C ASP A 55 33.01 -15.52 12.69
N ILE A 56 32.34 -16.68 12.79
CA ILE A 56 33.00 -17.96 13.09
C ILE A 56 33.91 -18.40 11.93
N ILE A 57 33.43 -18.26 10.69
CA ILE A 57 34.20 -18.63 9.47
C ILE A 57 35.44 -17.74 9.34
N THR A 58 35.33 -16.46 9.70
CA THR A 58 36.42 -15.47 9.66
C THR A 58 37.52 -15.74 10.71
N LEU A 59 37.18 -16.40 11.82
CA LEU A 59 38.12 -16.72 12.90
C LEU A 59 39.07 -17.89 12.56
N LEU A 60 38.73 -18.72 11.56
CA LEU A 60 39.53 -19.89 11.18
C LEU A 60 40.75 -19.47 10.32
N HIS A 61 41.95 -19.93 10.64
CA HIS A 61 43.18 -19.64 9.89
C HIS A 61 43.26 -20.36 8.53
N GLY A 62 43.94 -19.75 7.53
CA GLY A 62 43.99 -20.17 6.11
C GLY A 62 44.24 -21.66 5.78
N SER A 63 44.84 -22.44 6.70
CA SER A 63 45.09 -23.89 6.55
C SER A 63 43.98 -24.80 7.12
N ASP A 64 42.96 -24.25 7.79
CA ASP A 64 41.91 -25.02 8.47
C ASP A 64 41.08 -25.89 7.49
N PRO A 65 40.96 -27.21 7.73
CA PRO A 65 40.29 -28.12 6.81
C PRO A 65 38.78 -27.84 6.65
N VAL A 66 38.11 -27.32 7.68
CA VAL A 66 36.66 -27.03 7.63
C VAL A 66 36.39 -25.90 6.67
N ARG A 67 37.17 -24.82 6.73
CA ARG A 67 37.00 -23.68 5.81
C ARG A 67 37.59 -23.97 4.42
N VAL A 68 38.61 -24.84 4.29
CA VAL A 68 39.06 -25.33 2.98
C VAL A 68 37.94 -26.10 2.28
N GLU A 69 37.28 -27.03 2.98
CA GLU A 69 36.13 -27.77 2.43
C GLU A 69 34.93 -26.85 2.17
N LEU A 70 34.69 -25.85 3.03
CA LEU A 70 33.65 -24.83 2.78
C LEU A 70 33.92 -24.02 1.50
N ASN A 71 35.18 -23.64 1.24
CA ASN A 71 35.58 -22.98 -0.01
C ASN A 71 35.45 -23.92 -1.22
N ARG A 72 35.74 -25.23 -1.04
CA ARG A 72 35.54 -26.24 -2.08
C ARG A 72 34.06 -26.37 -2.45
N LEU A 73 33.18 -26.43 -1.45
CA LEU A 73 31.73 -26.49 -1.62
C LEU A 73 31.15 -25.17 -2.18
N GLU A 74 31.65 -24.00 -1.77
CA GLU A 74 31.24 -22.71 -2.36
C GLU A 74 31.62 -22.63 -3.84
N ASN A 75 32.81 -23.11 -4.22
CA ASN A 75 33.21 -23.22 -5.62
C ASN A 75 32.31 -24.20 -6.38
N GLU A 76 32.07 -25.39 -5.83
CA GLU A 76 31.19 -26.40 -6.43
C GLU A 76 29.76 -25.87 -6.64
N VAL A 77 29.20 -25.13 -5.68
CA VAL A 77 27.90 -24.45 -5.82
C VAL A 77 27.94 -23.37 -6.91
N ARG A 78 28.99 -22.53 -6.96
CA ARG A 78 29.14 -21.50 -8.02
C ARG A 78 29.35 -22.08 -9.41
N ASP A 79 29.95 -23.26 -9.51
CA ASP A 79 30.15 -23.98 -10.76
C ASP A 79 28.81 -24.62 -11.20
N LYS A 80 28.06 -25.22 -10.27
CA LYS A 80 26.71 -25.75 -10.51
C LYS A 80 25.68 -24.66 -10.86
N ASP A 81 25.78 -23.46 -10.29
CA ASP A 81 24.96 -22.31 -10.68
C ASP A 81 25.25 -21.87 -12.12
N ARG A 82 26.49 -22.03 -12.62
CA ARG A 82 26.85 -21.76 -14.03
C ARG A 82 26.33 -22.85 -14.96
N GLU A 83 26.54 -24.13 -14.63
CA GLU A 83 25.93 -25.27 -15.37
C GLU A 83 24.40 -25.11 -15.48
N LEU A 84 23.74 -24.71 -14.39
CA LEU A 84 22.30 -24.48 -14.35
C LEU A 84 21.89 -23.26 -15.20
N ALA A 85 22.70 -22.19 -15.24
CA ALA A 85 22.46 -21.04 -16.10
C ALA A 85 22.57 -21.40 -17.60
N ASP A 86 23.58 -22.17 -17.98
CA ASP A 86 23.81 -22.61 -19.36
C ASP A 86 22.72 -23.58 -19.84
N ALA A 87 22.33 -24.57 -19.01
CA ALA A 87 21.19 -25.43 -19.29
C ALA A 87 19.87 -24.63 -19.44
N ASN A 88 19.69 -23.56 -18.64
CA ASN A 88 18.55 -22.65 -18.80
C ASN A 88 18.63 -21.75 -20.06
N ALA A 89 19.81 -21.56 -20.65
CA ALA A 89 19.97 -20.90 -21.94
C ALA A 89 19.64 -21.88 -23.09
N GLU A 90 20.13 -23.12 -22.99
CA GLU A 90 19.84 -24.18 -23.96
C GLU A 90 18.33 -24.49 -24.03
N ILE A 91 17.65 -24.66 -22.89
CA ILE A 91 16.20 -24.88 -22.83
C ILE A 91 15.40 -23.76 -23.53
N LYS A 92 15.86 -22.50 -23.45
CA LYS A 92 15.22 -21.38 -24.18
C LYS A 92 15.47 -21.46 -25.68
N SER A 93 16.68 -21.84 -26.09
CA SER A 93 17.04 -22.06 -27.50
C SER A 93 16.20 -23.19 -28.11
N LEU A 94 16.10 -24.33 -27.43
CA LEU A 94 15.31 -25.48 -27.84
C LEU A 94 13.82 -25.14 -27.96
N ARG A 95 13.22 -24.44 -26.98
CA ARG A 95 11.82 -23.97 -27.05
C ARG A 95 11.55 -23.03 -28.23
N ASN A 96 12.52 -22.18 -28.59
CA ASN A 96 12.39 -21.32 -29.76
C ASN A 96 12.49 -22.13 -31.07
N SER A 97 13.38 -23.13 -31.15
CA SER A 97 13.45 -24.07 -32.27
C SER A 97 12.18 -24.92 -32.40
N GLU A 98 11.60 -25.32 -31.28
CA GLU A 98 10.37 -26.11 -31.22
C GLU A 98 9.17 -25.32 -31.78
N ARG A 99 8.97 -24.06 -31.35
CA ARG A 99 7.94 -23.19 -31.92
C ARG A 99 8.09 -22.92 -33.42
N LEU A 100 9.32 -22.89 -33.93
CA LEU A 100 9.55 -22.76 -35.38
C LEU A 100 9.18 -24.06 -36.12
N LYS A 101 9.39 -25.23 -35.52
CA LYS A 101 8.95 -26.52 -36.07
C LYS A 101 7.44 -26.70 -35.98
N GLU A 102 6.81 -26.25 -34.91
CA GLU A 102 5.35 -26.28 -34.75
C GLU A 102 4.66 -25.44 -35.83
N LYS A 103 5.13 -24.21 -36.08
CA LYS A 103 4.65 -23.38 -37.20
C LYS A 103 4.80 -24.06 -38.56
N ALA A 104 5.96 -24.67 -38.83
CA ALA A 104 6.16 -25.41 -40.07
C ALA A 104 5.22 -26.64 -40.19
N VAL A 105 4.83 -27.25 -39.07
CA VAL A 105 3.83 -28.33 -39.03
C VAL A 105 2.41 -27.78 -39.24
N GLU A 106 2.07 -26.61 -38.68
CA GLU A 106 0.80 -25.92 -38.92
C GLU A 106 0.65 -25.55 -40.41
N GLU A 107 1.67 -24.91 -40.99
CA GLU A 107 1.74 -24.55 -42.41
C GLU A 107 1.58 -25.78 -43.33
N LEU A 108 2.35 -26.86 -43.10
CA LEU A 108 2.22 -28.10 -43.86
C LEU A 108 0.87 -28.80 -43.67
N THR A 109 0.24 -28.65 -42.49
CA THR A 109 -1.09 -29.20 -42.21
C THR A 109 -2.18 -28.46 -42.98
N ASP A 110 -2.05 -27.15 -43.14
CA ASP A 110 -2.98 -26.34 -43.94
C ASP A 110 -2.76 -26.52 -45.45
N GLU A 111 -1.52 -26.72 -45.91
CA GLU A 111 -1.26 -27.18 -47.29
C GLU A 111 -1.87 -28.56 -47.56
N LEU A 112 -1.76 -29.50 -46.60
CA LEU A 112 -2.34 -30.84 -46.72
C LEU A 112 -3.87 -30.79 -46.84
N LYS A 113 -4.57 -30.02 -45.98
CA LYS A 113 -6.03 -29.78 -46.09
C LYS A 113 -6.39 -29.25 -47.47
N LYS A 114 -5.65 -28.26 -47.96
CA LYS A 114 -5.87 -27.61 -49.27
C LYS A 114 -5.58 -28.53 -50.47
N VAL A 115 -4.83 -29.60 -50.29
CA VAL A 115 -4.64 -30.66 -51.30
C VAL A 115 -5.76 -31.71 -51.21
N ASP A 116 -6.16 -32.11 -50.00
CA ASP A 116 -7.29 -33.01 -49.74
C ASP A 116 -8.63 -32.45 -50.24
N GLU A 117 -8.90 -31.15 -50.03
CA GLU A 117 -10.06 -30.45 -50.60
C GLU A 117 -10.06 -30.48 -52.14
N LYS A 118 -8.90 -30.24 -52.78
CA LYS A 118 -8.77 -30.33 -54.24
C LYS A 118 -8.99 -31.76 -54.74
N LEU A 119 -8.44 -32.76 -54.04
CA LEU A 119 -8.60 -34.16 -54.37
C LEU A 119 -10.09 -34.53 -54.39
N LYS A 120 -10.83 -34.22 -53.32
CA LYS A 120 -12.28 -34.46 -53.21
C LYS A 120 -13.08 -33.77 -54.32
N VAL A 121 -12.72 -32.56 -54.71
CA VAL A 121 -13.34 -31.87 -55.86
C VAL A 121 -13.05 -32.58 -57.19
N THR A 122 -11.82 -33.08 -57.40
CA THR A 122 -11.49 -33.86 -58.61
C THR A 122 -12.11 -35.26 -58.63
N GLU A 123 -12.28 -35.90 -57.48
CA GLU A 123 -12.96 -37.19 -57.34
C GLU A 123 -14.45 -37.06 -57.66
N ALA A 124 -15.14 -36.07 -57.10
CA ALA A 124 -16.54 -35.77 -57.42
C ALA A 124 -16.74 -35.40 -58.91
N LEU A 125 -15.79 -34.70 -59.53
CA LEU A 125 -15.80 -34.41 -60.97
C LEU A 125 -15.68 -35.71 -61.79
N LEU A 126 -14.78 -36.62 -61.40
CA LEU A 126 -14.59 -37.92 -62.06
C LEU A 126 -15.83 -38.82 -61.91
N GLU A 127 -16.43 -38.86 -60.73
CA GLU A 127 -17.66 -39.62 -60.49
C GLU A 127 -18.83 -39.07 -61.33
N SER A 128 -19.00 -37.75 -61.37
CA SER A 128 -19.97 -37.08 -62.25
C SER A 128 -19.77 -37.45 -63.74
N LYS A 129 -18.52 -37.43 -64.22
CA LYS A 129 -18.18 -37.83 -65.60
C LYS A 129 -18.42 -39.31 -65.88
N ASN A 130 -18.17 -40.20 -64.91
CA ASN A 130 -18.49 -41.63 -65.04
C ASN A 130 -20.00 -41.89 -65.12
N LEU A 131 -20.81 -41.14 -64.36
CA LEU A 131 -22.28 -41.20 -64.45
C LEU A 131 -22.80 -40.67 -65.80
N GLU A 132 -22.21 -39.60 -66.33
CA GLU A 132 -22.52 -39.06 -67.67
C GLU A 132 -22.18 -40.07 -68.78
N ILE A 133 -20.99 -40.70 -68.73
CA ILE A 133 -20.58 -41.76 -69.67
C ILE A 133 -21.57 -42.94 -69.63
N LYS A 134 -22.00 -43.35 -68.44
CA LYS A 134 -23.01 -44.43 -68.28
C LYS A 134 -24.34 -44.03 -68.93
N LYS A 135 -24.84 -42.82 -68.67
CA LYS A 135 -26.06 -42.27 -69.27
C LYS A 135 -26.00 -42.27 -70.80
N ILE A 136 -24.92 -41.77 -71.38
CA ILE A 136 -24.70 -41.74 -72.84
C ILE A 136 -24.66 -43.16 -73.43
N ASN A 137 -24.07 -44.14 -72.72
CA ASN A 137 -24.03 -45.53 -73.17
C ASN A 137 -25.43 -46.18 -73.15
N ASP A 138 -26.24 -45.89 -72.14
CA ASP A 138 -27.61 -46.41 -72.04
C ASP A 138 -28.56 -45.72 -73.03
N GLU A 139 -28.40 -44.41 -73.27
CA GLU A 139 -29.06 -43.68 -74.36
C GLU A 139 -28.68 -44.23 -75.74
N LYS A 140 -27.41 -44.57 -75.98
CA LYS A 140 -26.96 -45.21 -77.22
C LYS A 140 -27.62 -46.58 -77.45
N LYS A 141 -27.79 -47.40 -76.40
CA LYS A 141 -28.52 -48.68 -76.48
C LYS A 141 -29.99 -48.45 -76.82
N ALA A 142 -30.64 -47.48 -76.17
CA ALA A 142 -32.03 -47.11 -76.44
C ALA A 142 -32.22 -46.60 -77.88
N ALA A 143 -31.31 -45.78 -78.40
CA ALA A 143 -31.33 -45.30 -79.77
C ALA A 143 -31.19 -46.43 -80.80
N LEU A 144 -30.29 -47.39 -80.57
CA LEU A 144 -30.16 -48.59 -81.42
C LEU A 144 -31.41 -49.47 -81.38
N ALA A 145 -32.02 -49.67 -80.20
CA ALA A 145 -33.28 -50.40 -80.08
C ALA A 145 -34.44 -49.68 -80.81
N ALA A 146 -34.52 -48.36 -80.70
CA ALA A 146 -35.49 -47.54 -81.42
C ALA A 146 -35.28 -47.59 -82.95
N GLN A 147 -34.01 -47.60 -83.41
CA GLN A 147 -33.67 -47.79 -84.83
C GLN A 147 -34.21 -49.13 -85.35
N PHE A 148 -33.92 -50.25 -84.67
CA PHE A 148 -34.45 -51.56 -85.08
C PHE A 148 -35.98 -51.61 -85.05
N ALA A 149 -36.62 -50.97 -84.06
CA ALA A 149 -38.08 -50.89 -83.98
C ALA A 149 -38.70 -50.07 -85.14
N ALA A 150 -38.06 -48.96 -85.53
CA ALA A 150 -38.47 -48.16 -86.69
C ALA A 150 -38.29 -48.95 -87.99
N GLU A 151 -37.16 -49.64 -88.16
CA GLU A 151 -36.85 -50.46 -89.34
C GLU A 151 -37.81 -51.66 -89.49
N ALA A 152 -38.20 -52.30 -88.37
CA ALA A 152 -39.24 -53.32 -88.34
C ALA A 152 -40.64 -52.75 -88.61
N THR A 153 -40.87 -51.45 -88.34
CA THR A 153 -42.14 -50.78 -88.62
C THR A 153 -42.25 -50.35 -90.08
N LEU A 154 -41.17 -49.86 -90.70
CA LEU A 154 -41.09 -49.65 -92.15
C LEU A 154 -41.35 -50.93 -92.94
N ARG A 155 -40.77 -52.08 -92.53
CA ARG A 155 -41.07 -53.38 -93.14
C ARG A 155 -42.55 -53.76 -93.03
N ARG A 156 -43.21 -53.49 -91.90
CA ARG A 156 -44.65 -53.74 -91.72
C ARG A 156 -45.52 -52.81 -92.55
N VAL A 157 -45.17 -51.52 -92.65
CA VAL A 157 -45.90 -50.54 -93.48
C VAL A 157 -45.80 -50.91 -94.97
N HIS A 158 -44.61 -51.26 -95.47
CA HIS A 158 -44.46 -51.72 -96.85
C HIS A 158 -45.16 -53.06 -97.14
N ALA A 159 -45.34 -53.94 -96.14
CA ALA A 159 -46.14 -55.14 -96.28
C ALA A 159 -47.66 -54.86 -96.26
N ALA A 160 -48.10 -53.84 -95.50
CA ALA A 160 -49.49 -53.41 -95.41
C ALA A 160 -49.95 -52.46 -96.55
N GLN A 161 -49.08 -52.16 -97.52
CA GLN A 161 -49.42 -51.37 -98.72
C GLN A 161 -50.02 -52.21 -99.86
N LYS A 162 -50.75 -53.28 -99.51
CA LYS A 162 -51.63 -54.00 -100.44
C LYS A 162 -52.96 -54.31 -99.77
N ASP A 163 -54.01 -53.91 -100.49
CA ASP A 163 -55.41 -54.28 -100.34
C ASP A 163 -56.06 -54.02 -98.97
N ASP A 164 -56.81 -52.92 -98.87
CA ASP A 164 -58.24 -52.95 -98.51
C ASP A 164 -58.93 -51.62 -98.83
N GLU A 165 -60.27 -51.62 -98.94
CA GLU A 165 -61.06 -50.46 -99.37
C GLU A 165 -61.11 -49.35 -98.30
N MET A 166 -60.72 -48.13 -98.68
CA MET A 166 -60.80 -46.97 -97.77
C MET A 166 -62.23 -46.41 -97.64
N PRO A 167 -62.72 -46.10 -96.42
CA PRO A 167 -63.98 -45.40 -96.23
C PRO A 167 -63.98 -43.98 -96.84
N PRO A 168 -65.16 -43.38 -97.10
CA PRO A 168 -65.29 -42.03 -97.62
C PRO A 168 -64.50 -40.99 -96.79
N ILE A 169 -63.59 -40.30 -97.46
CA ILE A 169 -62.51 -39.52 -96.84
C ILE A 169 -63.01 -38.47 -95.83
N GLU A 170 -64.14 -37.80 -96.09
CA GLU A 170 -64.70 -36.77 -95.20
C GLU A 170 -65.14 -37.30 -93.82
N ALA A 171 -65.56 -38.56 -93.72
CA ALA A 171 -65.92 -39.20 -92.45
C ALA A 171 -64.70 -39.47 -91.56
N ILE A 172 -63.50 -39.53 -92.15
CA ILE A 172 -62.22 -39.66 -91.45
C ILE A 172 -61.63 -38.27 -91.16
N ILE A 173 -61.75 -37.32 -92.10
CA ILE A 173 -61.21 -35.95 -91.95
C ILE A 173 -61.94 -35.16 -90.85
N THR A 174 -63.27 -35.19 -90.77
CA THR A 174 -64.01 -34.28 -89.87
C THR A 174 -63.70 -34.44 -88.37
N PRO A 175 -63.56 -35.65 -87.80
CA PRO A 175 -63.06 -35.82 -86.42
C PRO A 175 -61.63 -35.30 -86.25
N LEU A 176 -60.73 -35.64 -87.18
CA LEU A 176 -59.33 -35.22 -87.13
C LEU A 176 -59.18 -33.70 -87.21
N GLU A 177 -60.01 -33.01 -88.00
CA GLU A 177 -60.06 -31.54 -88.00
C GLU A 177 -60.52 -30.94 -86.67
N ALA A 178 -61.44 -31.59 -85.96
CA ALA A 178 -61.93 -31.13 -84.67
C ALA A 178 -60.85 -31.30 -83.59
N GLU A 179 -60.19 -32.46 -83.53
CA GLU A 179 -59.04 -32.72 -82.66
C GLU A 179 -57.87 -31.78 -82.95
N LEU A 180 -57.60 -31.51 -84.23
CA LEU A 180 -56.56 -30.58 -84.69
C LEU A 180 -56.90 -29.10 -84.39
N LYS A 181 -58.18 -28.72 -84.30
CA LYS A 181 -58.61 -27.41 -83.78
C LYS A 181 -58.44 -27.35 -82.25
N LEU A 182 -58.76 -28.42 -81.53
CA LEU A 182 -58.70 -28.48 -80.06
C LEU A 182 -57.25 -28.47 -79.56
N THR A 183 -56.37 -29.28 -80.14
CA THR A 183 -54.92 -29.27 -79.85
C THR A 183 -54.25 -27.95 -80.23
N ARG A 184 -54.74 -27.21 -81.25
CA ARG A 184 -54.27 -25.84 -81.54
C ARG A 184 -54.66 -24.84 -80.43
N LEU A 185 -55.85 -24.95 -79.85
CA LEU A 185 -56.26 -24.13 -78.70
C LEU A 185 -55.46 -24.48 -77.44
N GLU A 186 -55.21 -25.77 -77.20
CA GLU A 186 -54.34 -26.23 -76.11
C GLU A 186 -52.91 -25.73 -76.28
N ALA A 187 -52.32 -25.83 -77.47
CA ALA A 187 -50.99 -25.29 -77.77
C ALA A 187 -50.91 -23.77 -77.59
N ALA A 188 -51.98 -23.02 -77.93
CA ALA A 188 -52.04 -21.58 -77.69
C ALA A 188 -52.06 -21.26 -76.18
N LYS A 189 -52.83 -22.02 -75.38
CA LYS A 189 -52.85 -21.90 -73.92
C LYS A 189 -51.47 -22.22 -73.32
N LEU A 190 -50.87 -23.35 -73.71
CA LEU A 190 -49.52 -23.74 -73.26
C LEU A 190 -48.44 -22.72 -73.66
N GLN A 191 -48.63 -21.98 -74.75
CA GLN A 191 -47.75 -20.87 -75.11
C GLN A 191 -47.94 -19.65 -74.20
N GLU A 192 -49.17 -19.36 -73.74
CA GLU A 192 -49.42 -18.30 -72.76
C GLU A 192 -48.93 -18.69 -71.35
N ASP A 193 -49.14 -19.93 -70.93
CA ASP A 193 -48.61 -20.49 -69.67
C ASP A 193 -47.07 -20.44 -69.65
N ASN A 194 -46.39 -20.78 -70.75
CA ASN A 194 -44.93 -20.59 -70.87
C ASN A 194 -44.52 -19.12 -70.72
N ARG A 195 -45.22 -18.18 -71.39
CA ARG A 195 -44.96 -16.74 -71.21
C ARG A 195 -45.24 -16.26 -69.78
N ALA A 196 -46.13 -16.91 -69.03
CA ALA A 196 -46.36 -16.61 -67.62
C ALA A 196 -45.18 -17.12 -66.76
N LEU A 197 -44.70 -18.33 -67.01
CA LEU A 197 -43.51 -18.90 -66.38
C LEU A 197 -42.25 -18.05 -66.66
N ASP A 198 -42.02 -17.60 -67.89
CA ASP A 198 -40.91 -16.69 -68.25
C ASP A 198 -40.89 -15.41 -67.40
N ARG A 199 -42.06 -14.79 -67.21
CA ARG A 199 -42.21 -13.57 -66.40
C ARG A 199 -41.94 -13.88 -64.92
N LEU A 200 -42.46 -15.01 -64.42
CA LEU A 200 -42.25 -15.44 -63.03
C LEU A 200 -40.78 -15.78 -62.75
N THR A 201 -40.08 -16.43 -63.68
CA THR A 201 -38.65 -16.72 -63.58
C THR A 201 -37.84 -15.44 -63.50
N LYS A 202 -38.04 -14.50 -64.43
CA LYS A 202 -37.35 -13.18 -64.43
C LYS A 202 -37.64 -12.38 -63.15
N SER A 203 -38.87 -12.44 -62.64
CA SER A 203 -39.23 -11.81 -61.36
C SER A 203 -38.51 -12.46 -60.17
N LYS A 204 -38.32 -13.79 -60.16
CA LYS A 204 -37.58 -14.52 -59.12
C LYS A 204 -36.07 -14.28 -59.21
N GLU A 205 -35.52 -14.20 -60.41
CA GLU A 205 -34.12 -13.85 -60.66
C GLU A 205 -33.80 -12.42 -60.17
N ALA A 206 -34.68 -11.44 -60.46
CA ALA A 206 -34.54 -10.08 -59.95
C ALA A 206 -34.56 -10.04 -58.40
N ALA A 207 -35.51 -10.74 -57.77
CA ALA A 207 -35.61 -10.83 -56.31
C ALA A 207 -34.40 -11.54 -55.67
N LEU A 208 -33.85 -12.57 -56.31
CA LEU A 208 -32.61 -13.23 -55.86
C LEU A 208 -31.41 -12.28 -55.90
N LEU A 209 -31.26 -11.49 -56.97
CA LEU A 209 -30.20 -10.48 -57.08
C LEU A 209 -30.35 -9.32 -56.07
N GLU A 210 -31.57 -9.00 -55.63
CA GLU A 210 -31.81 -8.02 -54.57
C GLU A 210 -31.50 -8.59 -53.18
N ALA A 211 -31.88 -9.84 -52.92
CA ALA A 211 -31.49 -10.57 -51.71
C ALA A 211 -29.97 -10.75 -51.61
N GLU A 212 -29.29 -11.08 -52.71
CA GLU A 212 -27.83 -11.23 -52.76
C GLU A 212 -27.11 -9.92 -52.39
N ARG A 213 -27.50 -8.79 -52.99
CA ARG A 213 -26.97 -7.45 -52.61
C ARG A 213 -27.20 -7.15 -51.13
N THR A 214 -28.37 -7.52 -50.60
CA THR A 214 -28.70 -7.32 -49.18
C THR A 214 -27.78 -8.16 -48.28
N VAL A 215 -27.48 -9.40 -48.65
CA VAL A 215 -26.52 -10.27 -47.96
C VAL A 215 -25.09 -9.72 -48.05
N GLN A 216 -24.65 -9.27 -49.23
CA GLN A 216 -23.32 -8.65 -49.41
C GLN A 216 -23.16 -7.40 -48.52
N ILE A 217 -24.18 -6.55 -48.44
CA ILE A 217 -24.21 -5.36 -47.55
C ILE A 217 -24.21 -5.78 -46.07
N ALA A 218 -24.90 -6.86 -45.70
CA ALA A 218 -24.90 -7.38 -44.33
C ALA A 218 -23.53 -7.95 -43.93
N LEU A 219 -22.86 -8.68 -44.82
CA LEU A 219 -21.50 -9.21 -44.61
C LEU A 219 -20.47 -8.08 -44.45
N ALA A 220 -20.52 -7.05 -45.29
CA ALA A 220 -19.65 -5.88 -45.14
C ALA A 220 -19.86 -5.14 -43.81
N LYS A 221 -21.11 -5.06 -43.33
CA LYS A 221 -21.44 -4.50 -42.00
C LYS A 221 -20.95 -5.38 -40.86
N ALA A 222 -21.03 -6.71 -40.99
CA ALA A 222 -20.51 -7.66 -40.00
C ALA A 222 -18.99 -7.51 -39.84
N SER A 223 -18.24 -7.53 -40.94
CA SER A 223 -16.78 -7.32 -40.93
C SER A 223 -16.38 -6.01 -40.24
N LEU A 224 -17.09 -4.90 -40.50
CA LEU A 224 -16.84 -3.62 -39.84
C LEU A 224 -17.15 -3.65 -38.33
N VAL A 225 -18.17 -4.41 -37.92
CA VAL A 225 -18.47 -4.62 -36.48
C VAL A 225 -17.38 -5.45 -35.82
N ASP A 226 -16.85 -6.47 -36.48
CA ASP A 226 -15.75 -7.30 -35.96
C ASP A 226 -14.45 -6.49 -35.84
N ASP A 227 -14.11 -5.66 -36.83
CA ASP A 227 -12.99 -4.70 -36.76
C ASP A 227 -13.13 -3.72 -35.59
N LEU A 228 -14.34 -3.19 -35.35
CA LEU A 228 -14.63 -2.31 -34.23
C LEU A 228 -14.59 -3.03 -32.88
N GLN A 229 -15.00 -4.30 -32.80
CA GLN A 229 -14.84 -5.12 -31.60
C GLN A 229 -13.37 -5.39 -31.30
N ASN A 230 -12.58 -5.77 -32.30
CA ASN A 230 -11.12 -5.96 -32.17
C ASN A 230 -10.44 -4.68 -31.67
N LYS A 231 -10.81 -3.53 -32.25
CA LYS A 231 -10.28 -2.22 -31.82
C LYS A 231 -10.70 -1.84 -30.40
N ASN A 232 -11.94 -2.14 -29.99
CA ASN A 232 -12.39 -1.92 -28.61
C ASN A 232 -11.66 -2.83 -27.60
N GLN A 233 -11.43 -4.10 -27.93
CA GLN A 233 -10.64 -5.01 -27.07
C GLN A 233 -9.21 -4.48 -26.89
N GLU A 234 -8.59 -3.97 -27.94
CA GLU A 234 -7.25 -3.39 -27.88
C GLU A 234 -7.21 -2.09 -27.06
N LEU A 235 -8.21 -1.22 -27.20
CA LEU A 235 -8.35 -0.03 -26.35
C LEU A 235 -8.57 -0.39 -24.86
N MET A 236 -9.29 -1.47 -24.55
CA MET A 236 -9.40 -1.94 -23.15
C MET A 236 -8.06 -2.38 -22.57
N LYS A 237 -7.26 -3.15 -23.33
CA LYS A 237 -5.89 -3.54 -22.89
C LYS A 237 -5.01 -2.31 -22.65
N GLN A 238 -5.10 -1.29 -23.50
CA GLN A 238 -4.35 -0.04 -23.33
C GLN A 238 -4.80 0.72 -22.08
N ILE A 239 -6.11 0.73 -21.77
CA ILE A 239 -6.63 1.29 -20.51
C ILE A 239 -6.12 0.50 -19.30
N GLU A 240 -6.08 -0.83 -19.34
CA GLU A 240 -5.54 -1.68 -18.27
C GLU A 240 -4.04 -1.42 -18.03
N ILE A 241 -3.25 -1.29 -19.11
CA ILE A 241 -1.82 -0.94 -19.05
C ILE A 241 -1.64 0.42 -18.39
N CYS A 242 -2.33 1.46 -18.87
CA CYS A 242 -2.27 2.80 -18.29
C CYS A 242 -2.72 2.82 -16.81
N GLN A 243 -3.64 1.95 -16.39
CA GLN A 243 -4.06 1.84 -14.99
C GLN A 243 -2.96 1.23 -14.09
N GLU A 244 -2.31 0.12 -14.48
CA GLU A 244 -1.21 -0.43 -13.67
C GLU A 244 0.05 0.45 -13.76
N GLU A 245 0.32 1.15 -14.87
CA GLU A 245 1.37 2.18 -14.97
C GLU A 245 1.15 3.31 -13.97
N ASN A 246 -0.05 3.91 -13.94
CA ASN A 246 -0.40 4.92 -12.94
C ASN A 246 -0.23 4.37 -11.52
N LYS A 247 -0.68 3.16 -11.25
CA LYS A 247 -0.53 2.47 -9.96
C LYS A 247 0.92 2.11 -9.61
N ILE A 248 1.85 2.07 -10.57
CA ILE A 248 3.30 1.95 -10.36
C ILE A 248 3.90 3.33 -10.04
N LEU A 249 3.55 4.37 -10.80
CA LEU A 249 3.93 5.75 -10.52
C LEU A 249 3.47 6.19 -9.12
N ASP A 250 2.26 5.81 -8.73
CA ASP A 250 1.63 6.10 -7.44
C ASP A 250 2.32 5.37 -6.25
N LYS A 251 2.97 4.21 -6.51
CA LYS A 251 3.85 3.54 -5.54
C LYS A 251 5.21 4.24 -5.46
N MET A 252 5.79 4.57 -6.61
CA MET A 252 7.09 5.26 -6.71
C MET A 252 7.06 6.65 -6.08
N HIS A 253 5.98 7.40 -6.28
CA HIS A 253 5.81 8.73 -5.70
C HIS A 253 5.70 8.66 -4.17
N ARG A 254 4.89 7.75 -3.62
CA ARG A 254 4.83 7.52 -2.15
C ARG A 254 6.17 7.08 -1.57
N GLN A 255 6.96 6.28 -2.27
CA GLN A 255 8.31 5.92 -1.85
C GLN A 255 9.26 7.13 -1.82
N LYS A 256 9.24 7.97 -2.86
CA LYS A 256 10.04 9.21 -2.93
C LYS A 256 9.63 10.23 -1.86
N VAL A 257 8.33 10.37 -1.57
CA VAL A 257 7.84 11.22 -0.47
C VAL A 257 8.37 10.69 0.87
N ALA A 258 8.26 9.39 1.16
CA ALA A 258 8.78 8.79 2.39
C ALA A 258 10.33 8.85 2.51
N GLU A 259 11.04 8.98 1.39
CA GLU A 259 12.50 9.23 1.36
C GLU A 259 12.82 10.71 1.67
N VAL A 260 12.08 11.65 1.06
CA VAL A 260 12.17 13.08 1.36
C VAL A 260 11.80 13.38 2.82
N GLU A 261 10.79 12.72 3.38
CA GLU A 261 10.41 12.83 4.80
C GLU A 261 11.56 12.40 5.73
N LYS A 262 12.27 11.31 5.41
CA LYS A 262 13.46 10.85 6.16
C LYS A 262 14.61 11.85 6.05
N LEU A 263 14.90 12.36 4.86
CA LEU A 263 15.93 13.40 4.68
C LEU A 263 15.56 14.70 5.43
N THR A 264 14.28 15.05 5.45
CA THR A 264 13.76 16.19 6.23
C THR A 264 13.83 15.94 7.74
N GLN A 265 13.84 14.68 8.20
CA GLN A 265 14.09 14.31 9.60
C GLN A 265 15.57 14.41 9.95
N THR A 266 16.47 13.84 9.13
CA THR A 266 17.92 13.91 9.41
C THR A 266 18.47 15.33 9.31
N VAL A 267 17.92 16.19 8.44
CA VAL A 267 18.25 17.62 8.42
C VAL A 267 17.91 18.29 9.76
N ARG A 268 16.72 18.05 10.32
CA ARG A 268 16.32 18.64 11.62
C ARG A 268 17.17 18.11 12.78
N GLU A 269 17.54 16.84 12.77
CA GLU A 269 18.47 16.25 13.75
C GLU A 269 19.88 16.88 13.67
N LEU A 270 20.35 17.20 12.46
CA LEU A 270 21.60 17.93 12.25
C LEU A 270 21.50 19.42 12.66
N GLU A 271 20.36 20.07 12.43
CA GLU A 271 20.10 21.44 12.92
C GLU A 271 20.12 21.50 14.45
N GLU A 272 19.45 20.56 15.13
CA GLU A 272 19.50 20.42 16.60
C GLU A 272 20.92 20.15 17.10
N ALA A 273 21.68 19.27 16.44
CA ALA A 273 23.07 18.99 16.78
C ALA A 273 24.00 20.22 16.59
N VAL A 274 23.77 21.03 15.55
CA VAL A 274 24.51 22.29 15.30
C VAL A 274 24.17 23.34 16.38
N LEU A 275 22.91 23.46 16.78
CA LEU A 275 22.49 24.35 17.87
C LEU A 275 23.11 23.93 19.22
N ALA A 276 23.12 22.62 19.53
CA ALA A 276 23.78 22.08 20.72
C ALA A 276 25.30 22.30 20.68
N GLY A 277 25.94 22.09 19.52
CA GLY A 277 27.37 22.40 19.31
C GLY A 277 27.69 23.88 19.50
N GLY A 278 26.82 24.77 19.04
CA GLY A 278 26.93 26.22 19.28
C GLY A 278 26.85 26.58 20.76
N ALA A 279 25.93 25.97 21.51
CA ALA A 279 25.83 26.14 22.96
C ALA A 279 27.09 25.63 23.70
N ALA A 280 27.61 24.46 23.31
CA ALA A 280 28.86 23.92 23.86
C ALA A 280 30.06 24.84 23.56
N ALA A 281 30.17 25.36 22.32
CA ALA A 281 31.20 26.31 21.94
C ALA A 281 31.10 27.68 22.66
N ASN A 282 29.90 28.06 23.12
CA ASN A 282 29.73 29.22 24.00
C ASN A 282 30.26 28.93 25.41
N ALA A 283 29.89 27.79 25.99
CA ALA A 283 30.38 27.37 27.31
C ALA A 283 31.91 27.23 27.35
N VAL A 284 32.53 26.63 26.33
CA VAL A 284 34.00 26.53 26.22
C VAL A 284 34.66 27.92 26.20
N ARG A 285 34.12 28.88 25.44
CA ARG A 285 34.63 30.26 25.41
C ARG A 285 34.46 30.99 26.74
N GLU A 286 33.39 30.69 27.48
CA GLU A 286 33.16 31.23 28.83
C GLU A 286 34.16 30.67 29.86
N TYR A 287 34.35 29.35 29.90
CA TYR A 287 35.37 28.73 30.75
C TYR A 287 36.78 29.22 30.42
N GLN A 288 37.11 29.37 29.12
CA GLN A 288 38.38 29.94 28.69
C GLN A 288 38.58 31.38 29.22
N ARG A 289 37.54 32.22 29.19
CA ARG A 289 37.55 33.57 29.77
C ARG A 289 37.77 33.54 31.29
N LYS A 290 37.06 32.68 32.02
CA LYS A 290 37.21 32.55 33.49
C LYS A 290 38.60 32.03 33.87
N VAL A 291 39.19 31.14 33.09
CA VAL A 291 40.58 30.66 33.27
C VAL A 291 41.61 31.78 33.02
N GLN A 292 41.36 32.66 32.04
CA GLN A 292 42.21 33.85 31.83
C GLN A 292 42.14 34.81 33.03
N GLU A 293 40.93 35.13 33.50
CA GLU A 293 40.68 35.97 34.67
C GLU A 293 41.36 35.41 35.94
N MET A 294 41.14 34.13 36.27
CA MET A 294 41.80 33.47 37.41
C MET A 294 43.33 33.42 37.27
N ASN A 295 43.86 33.38 36.04
CA ASN A 295 45.31 33.44 35.80
C ASN A 295 45.86 34.87 35.97
N GLU A 296 45.05 35.90 35.80
CA GLU A 296 45.41 37.29 36.11
C GLU A 296 45.34 37.55 37.62
N GLU A 297 44.29 37.08 38.30
CA GLU A 297 44.19 37.05 39.78
C GLU A 297 45.35 36.28 40.41
N LYS A 298 45.70 35.11 39.87
CA LYS A 298 46.90 34.37 40.30
C LYS A 298 48.16 35.23 40.19
N LYS A 299 48.37 35.92 39.07
CA LYS A 299 49.53 36.79 38.86
C LYS A 299 49.51 38.03 39.76
N THR A 300 48.36 38.55 40.21
CA THR A 300 48.33 39.64 41.20
C THR A 300 48.68 39.12 42.58
N LEU A 301 48.09 38.00 43.00
CA LEU A 301 48.38 37.32 44.26
C LEU A 301 49.85 36.87 44.37
N GLU A 302 50.45 36.33 43.31
CA GLU A 302 51.88 35.98 43.28
C GLU A 302 52.79 37.19 43.54
N ARG A 303 52.44 38.35 42.96
CA ARG A 303 53.15 39.62 43.21
C ARG A 303 52.91 40.13 44.64
N GLU A 304 51.74 39.91 45.22
CA GLU A 304 51.44 40.24 46.61
C GLU A 304 52.21 39.36 47.59
N VAL A 305 52.25 38.04 47.36
CA VAL A 305 53.06 37.10 48.14
C VAL A 305 54.54 37.45 48.03
N ALA A 306 55.03 37.87 46.86
CA ALA A 306 56.40 38.37 46.71
C ALA A 306 56.66 39.65 47.53
N ARG A 307 55.77 40.66 47.46
CA ARG A 307 55.85 41.89 48.27
C ARG A 307 55.79 41.60 49.78
N ALA A 308 54.92 40.68 50.20
CA ALA A 308 54.77 40.24 51.58
C ALA A 308 56.04 39.51 52.07
N LYS A 309 56.61 38.62 51.25
CA LYS A 309 57.86 37.90 51.55
C LYS A 309 59.06 38.86 51.71
N VAL A 310 59.20 39.85 50.84
CA VAL A 310 60.23 40.90 50.98
C VAL A 310 60.02 41.71 52.26
N SER A 311 58.77 42.07 52.57
CA SER A 311 58.42 42.82 53.80
C SER A 311 58.70 42.01 55.07
N ALA A 312 58.33 40.73 55.08
CA ALA A 312 58.58 39.81 56.18
C ALA A 312 60.09 39.55 56.39
N ASN A 313 60.85 39.36 55.30
CA ASN A 313 62.31 39.27 55.36
C ASN A 313 62.94 40.53 55.95
N ARG A 314 62.46 41.73 55.59
CA ARG A 314 62.93 43.00 56.15
C ARG A 314 62.65 43.10 57.65
N VAL A 315 61.44 42.73 58.09
CA VAL A 315 61.10 42.67 59.53
C VAL A 315 61.97 41.64 60.26
N ALA A 316 62.16 40.45 59.70
CA ALA A 316 63.02 39.43 60.27
C ALA A 316 64.48 39.88 60.39
N THR A 317 64.98 40.68 59.43
CA THR A 317 66.32 41.27 59.50
C THR A 317 66.43 42.34 60.59
N VAL A 318 65.42 43.20 60.74
CA VAL A 318 65.37 44.20 61.82
C VAL A 318 65.36 43.52 63.18
N VAL A 319 64.45 42.56 63.41
CA VAL A 319 64.39 41.79 64.66
C VAL A 319 65.68 41.00 64.88
N ALA A 320 66.27 40.38 63.87
CA ALA A 320 67.55 39.69 64.02
C ALA A 320 68.69 40.63 64.46
N ASN A 321 68.68 41.90 64.04
CA ASN A 321 69.65 42.89 64.50
C ASN A 321 69.39 43.36 65.94
N GLU A 322 68.12 43.45 66.38
CA GLU A 322 67.76 43.76 67.78
C GLU A 322 68.23 42.69 68.77
N TRP A 323 68.43 41.45 68.30
CA TRP A 323 68.86 40.29 69.10
C TRP A 323 70.36 39.96 68.98
N LYS A 324 71.17 40.91 68.50
CA LYS A 324 72.64 40.81 68.49
C LYS A 324 73.26 41.27 69.80
N ASP A 325 74.38 40.65 70.16
CA ASP A 325 75.28 41.11 71.21
C ASP A 325 76.15 42.31 70.77
N GLY A 326 76.95 42.84 71.70
CA GLY A 326 77.91 43.93 71.43
C GLY A 326 79.05 43.58 70.47
N ASN A 327 79.11 42.33 69.99
CA ASN A 327 80.04 41.82 68.98
C ASN A 327 79.33 41.51 67.64
N ASP A 328 78.12 42.04 67.43
CA ASP A 328 77.26 41.89 66.24
C ASP A 328 76.76 40.44 66.00
N LYS A 329 76.82 39.56 67.00
CA LYS A 329 76.40 38.15 66.90
C LYS A 329 75.04 37.93 67.53
N VAL A 330 74.14 37.27 66.80
CA VAL A 330 72.87 36.80 67.36
C VAL A 330 73.15 35.63 68.30
N MET A 331 72.57 35.65 69.52
CA MET A 331 72.74 34.57 70.49
C MET A 331 72.33 33.21 69.90
N PRO A 332 73.18 32.17 69.95
CA PRO A 332 72.85 30.85 69.42
C PRO A 332 71.59 30.26 70.09
N VAL A 333 70.65 29.72 69.30
CA VAL A 333 69.38 29.18 69.81
C VAL A 333 69.57 28.14 70.93
N LYS A 334 70.63 27.32 70.84
CA LYS A 334 71.00 26.37 71.90
C LYS A 334 71.34 27.09 73.22
N GLN A 335 72.20 28.10 73.17
CA GLN A 335 72.58 28.92 74.32
C GLN A 335 71.37 29.66 74.90
N TRP A 336 70.52 30.26 74.06
CA TRP A 336 69.29 30.92 74.52
C TRP A 336 68.34 29.96 75.26
N LEU A 337 68.20 28.72 74.78
CA LEU A 337 67.39 27.68 75.45
C LEU A 337 68.05 27.19 76.76
N GLU A 338 69.37 27.22 76.87
CA GLU A 338 70.13 26.87 78.07
C GLU A 338 70.06 27.99 79.12
N GLU A 339 70.26 29.26 78.74
CA GLU A 339 70.09 30.43 79.60
C GLU A 339 68.63 30.59 80.07
N ARG A 340 67.66 30.42 79.18
CA ARG A 340 66.23 30.40 79.55
C ARG A 340 65.91 29.30 80.57
N ARG A 341 66.54 28.12 80.43
CA ARG A 341 66.37 27.01 81.39
C ARG A 341 67.06 27.31 82.73
N PHE A 342 68.23 27.93 82.71
CA PHE A 342 68.94 28.38 83.91
C PHE A 342 68.12 29.42 84.68
N LEU A 343 67.66 30.49 84.02
CA LEU A 343 66.82 31.53 84.62
C LEU A 343 65.50 30.95 85.15
N GLN A 344 64.88 30.00 84.44
CA GLN A 344 63.68 29.30 84.95
C GLN A 344 63.97 28.46 86.19
N GLY A 345 65.16 27.87 86.29
CA GLY A 345 65.66 27.15 87.48
C GLY A 345 65.93 28.08 88.67
N GLU A 346 66.64 29.18 88.46
CA GLU A 346 66.87 30.20 89.51
C GLU A 346 65.55 30.79 90.00
N MET A 347 64.64 31.13 89.09
CA MET A 347 63.33 31.70 89.44
C MET A 347 62.46 30.71 90.22
N GLN A 348 62.64 29.39 90.02
CA GLN A 348 62.06 28.38 90.90
C GLN A 348 62.79 28.31 92.25
N GLN A 349 64.12 28.31 92.28
CA GLN A 349 64.88 28.32 93.55
C GLN A 349 64.53 29.55 94.42
N LEU A 350 64.22 30.69 93.81
CA LEU A 350 63.73 31.89 94.49
C LEU A 350 62.32 31.69 95.08
N ARG A 351 61.40 31.00 94.38
CA ARG A 351 60.11 30.58 94.97
C ARG A 351 60.31 29.63 96.15
N ASP A 352 61.22 28.68 96.04
CA ASP A 352 61.47 27.69 97.10
C ASP A 352 62.08 28.37 98.34
N LYS A 353 63.01 29.31 98.14
CA LYS A 353 63.55 30.20 99.20
C LYS A 353 62.46 31.06 99.83
N LEU A 354 61.56 31.64 99.04
CA LEU A 354 60.40 32.40 99.55
C LEU A 354 59.49 31.51 100.42
N ALA A 355 59.17 30.30 99.96
CA ALA A 355 58.35 29.34 100.71
C ALA A 355 59.03 28.80 101.99
N VAL A 356 60.36 28.85 102.09
CA VAL A 356 61.11 28.63 103.35
C VAL A 356 60.96 29.86 104.26
N ALA A 357 61.18 31.07 103.75
CA ALA A 357 61.05 32.31 104.51
C ALA A 357 59.62 32.52 105.07
N GLU A 358 58.58 32.20 104.29
CA GLU A 358 57.19 32.22 104.77
C GLU A 358 56.95 31.24 105.94
N ARG A 359 57.55 30.04 105.90
CA ARG A 359 57.43 29.06 106.98
C ARG A 359 58.20 29.51 108.22
N ALA A 360 59.37 30.12 108.06
CA ALA A 360 60.13 30.74 109.15
C ALA A 360 59.31 31.87 109.80
N ALA A 361 58.79 32.81 109.01
CA ALA A 361 57.95 33.91 109.50
C ALA A 361 56.68 33.43 110.21
N LYS A 362 56.03 32.35 109.72
CA LYS A 362 54.88 31.71 110.41
C LYS A 362 55.29 31.07 111.75
N ALA A 363 56.46 30.42 111.81
CA ALA A 363 56.99 29.87 113.06
C ALA A 363 57.37 30.97 114.08
N GLU A 364 57.99 32.05 113.62
CA GLU A 364 58.29 33.24 114.43
C GLU A 364 57.02 33.93 114.93
N ALA A 365 55.96 34.02 114.12
CA ALA A 365 54.67 34.56 114.52
C ALA A 365 54.03 33.72 115.66
N HIS A 366 54.01 32.39 115.54
CA HIS A 366 53.54 31.52 116.63
C HIS A 366 54.43 31.59 117.89
N LEU A 367 55.74 31.79 117.72
CA LEU A 367 56.64 31.97 118.86
C LEU A 367 56.37 33.32 119.56
N LYS A 368 56.12 34.39 118.79
CA LYS A 368 55.73 35.72 119.27
C LYS A 368 54.39 35.68 120.01
N GLU A 369 53.40 34.97 119.48
CA GLU A 369 52.11 34.69 120.13
C GLU A 369 52.29 33.97 121.48
N LYS A 370 53.13 32.92 121.51
CA LYS A 370 53.50 32.20 122.74
C LYS A 370 54.22 33.09 123.77
N TYR A 371 55.04 34.05 123.33
CA TYR A 371 55.64 35.05 124.21
C TYR A 371 54.63 36.10 124.68
N GLN A 372 53.71 36.56 123.83
CA GLN A 372 52.64 37.50 124.21
C GLN A 372 51.70 36.90 125.25
N LEU A 373 51.32 35.62 125.12
CA LEU A 373 50.52 34.90 126.13
C LEU A 373 51.27 34.82 127.48
N ARG A 374 52.58 34.51 127.47
CA ARG A 374 53.41 34.53 128.69
C ARG A 374 53.51 35.91 129.31
N PHE A 375 53.68 36.96 128.50
CA PHE A 375 53.74 38.34 128.98
C PHE A 375 52.41 38.77 129.61
N LYS A 376 51.28 38.41 129.00
CA LYS A 376 49.94 38.69 129.53
C LYS A 376 49.69 38.05 130.90
N VAL A 377 50.12 36.79 131.09
CA VAL A 377 50.04 36.11 132.41
C VAL A 377 50.91 36.81 133.47
N LEU A 378 52.04 37.41 133.08
CA LEU A 378 52.86 38.23 133.98
C LEU A 378 52.22 39.59 134.29
N GLU A 379 51.61 40.26 133.30
CA GLU A 379 50.80 41.46 133.54
C GLU A 379 49.63 41.18 134.48
N GLU A 380 48.92 40.07 134.31
CA GLU A 380 47.78 39.70 135.15
C GLU A 380 48.22 39.42 136.59
N ARG A 381 49.41 38.82 136.81
CA ARG A 381 50.02 38.72 138.15
C ARG A 381 50.41 40.07 138.74
N LEU A 382 50.82 41.04 137.94
CA LEU A 382 51.10 42.41 138.41
C LEU A 382 49.80 43.15 138.73
N LYS A 383 48.79 43.07 137.86
CA LYS A 383 47.49 43.76 137.99
C LYS A 383 46.61 43.20 139.12
N ALA A 384 46.93 42.00 139.61
CA ALA A 384 46.36 41.44 140.84
C ALA A 384 46.99 42.01 142.14
N SER A 385 48.01 42.87 142.05
CA SER A 385 48.75 43.42 143.18
C SER A 385 48.88 44.94 143.11
N THR A 386 48.24 45.66 144.05
CA THR A 386 48.09 47.13 144.12
C THR A 386 47.01 47.69 143.19
N GLY A 387 46.20 48.62 143.72
CA GLY A 387 45.14 49.32 142.98
C GLY A 387 45.28 50.85 143.06
N ASN A 388 44.39 51.54 142.32
CA ASN A 388 44.31 53.01 142.15
C ASN A 388 45.48 53.65 141.36
N SER A 389 45.30 54.68 140.51
CA SER A 389 44.08 55.44 140.18
C SER A 389 44.14 56.16 138.81
N ARG A 390 42.94 56.51 138.29
CA ARG A 390 42.54 57.67 137.46
C ARG A 390 43.59 58.36 136.54
N THR A 391 43.31 58.45 135.23
CA THR A 391 42.79 59.67 134.50
C THR A 391 42.96 59.54 132.97
N ALA A 392 42.03 60.15 132.19
CA ALA A 392 42.17 60.69 130.81
C ALA A 392 42.81 59.82 129.66
N SER A 393 42.59 60.04 128.36
CA SER A 393 41.53 60.72 127.57
C SER A 393 41.47 60.01 126.19
N GLU A 394 40.32 60.05 125.51
CA GLU A 394 40.13 59.73 124.07
C GLU A 394 40.56 58.31 123.56
N GLY A 395 40.11 57.84 122.39
CA GLY A 395 39.06 58.37 121.52
C GLY A 395 38.85 57.55 120.24
N ARG A 396 37.72 56.82 120.16
CA ARG A 396 37.23 56.02 118.99
C ARG A 396 38.08 54.79 118.62
N GLY A 397 37.47 53.80 117.94
CA GLY A 397 38.25 52.92 117.05
C GLY A 397 37.95 51.41 116.96
N MET A 398 36.94 50.84 117.64
CA MET A 398 36.62 49.40 117.45
C MET A 398 35.12 49.12 117.31
N SER A 399 34.71 48.76 116.09
CA SER A 399 33.36 48.27 115.78
C SER A 399 33.44 46.94 115.02
N ASN A 400 33.34 45.83 115.74
CA ASN A 400 33.24 44.50 115.13
C ASN A 400 31.82 44.27 114.60
N GLY A 401 31.61 44.49 113.31
CA GLY A 401 30.46 43.90 112.60
C GLY A 401 30.58 42.36 112.60
N GLN A 402 29.53 41.54 112.70
CA GLN A 402 28.19 41.66 112.09
C GLN A 402 28.30 41.66 110.54
N SER A 403 27.67 40.77 109.77
CA SER A 403 26.90 39.55 110.08
C SER A 403 26.76 38.67 108.83
N ARG A 404 26.55 37.37 109.05
CA ARG A 404 25.97 36.37 108.15
C ARG A 404 25.06 36.92 107.03
N ARG A 405 25.57 37.00 105.79
CA ARG A 405 24.77 36.77 104.57
C ARG A 405 25.62 36.30 103.39
N GLN A 406 24.96 35.67 102.41
CA GLN A 406 25.55 35.15 101.18
C GLN A 406 25.70 36.27 100.12
N SER A 407 26.74 36.21 99.27
CA SER A 407 26.62 36.07 97.80
C SER A 407 27.93 36.37 97.05
N ILE A 408 28.12 35.72 95.89
CA ILE A 408 28.92 36.12 94.71
C ILE A 408 30.47 36.21 94.85
N GLY A 409 31.18 35.80 93.77
CA GLY A 409 32.37 36.54 93.30
C GLY A 409 33.77 35.89 93.31
N GLY A 410 34.09 35.09 92.28
CA GLY A 410 35.34 35.27 91.50
C GLY A 410 36.65 34.57 91.91
N ALA A 411 37.24 33.86 90.93
CA ALA A 411 38.64 33.42 90.84
C ALA A 411 39.12 32.37 91.89
N GLU A 412 40.19 31.58 91.69
CA GLU A 412 41.37 31.67 90.80
C GLU A 412 41.72 30.34 90.08
N ILE A 413 42.48 30.46 88.99
CA ILE A 413 43.47 29.50 88.41
C ILE A 413 43.09 28.00 88.30
N PHE A 414 42.96 27.54 87.05
CA PHE A 414 43.98 26.64 86.47
C PHE A 414 44.28 27.01 85.01
N LEU A 415 45.48 27.54 84.75
CA LEU A 415 45.96 27.85 83.42
C LEU A 415 46.86 26.72 82.88
N LYS A 416 46.58 26.26 81.66
CA LYS A 416 47.62 25.82 80.73
C LYS A 416 47.26 26.27 79.31
N SER A 417 47.92 27.35 78.88
CA SER A 417 47.61 28.08 77.63
C SER A 417 48.64 27.80 76.52
N SER A 418 48.51 28.50 75.37
CA SER A 418 49.23 28.28 74.11
C SER A 418 48.68 27.10 73.29
N SER A 419 47.93 27.24 72.19
CA SER A 419 47.57 28.39 71.33
C SER A 419 48.70 29.11 70.58
N ASN A 420 48.76 28.88 69.27
CA ASN A 420 48.91 29.89 68.22
C ASN A 420 48.35 29.28 66.90
N ILE A 421 47.43 29.94 66.19
CA ILE A 421 47.68 30.91 65.09
C ILE A 421 48.45 30.19 63.95
N TYR A 422 47.88 30.03 62.75
CA TYR A 422 47.29 31.10 61.92
C TYR A 422 45.78 31.05 61.67
N LEU A 423 45.24 32.25 61.41
CA LEU A 423 43.88 32.52 60.94
C LEU A 423 43.87 32.74 59.43
N SER A 424 42.77 32.37 58.78
CA SER A 424 42.29 33.10 57.60
C SER A 424 40.84 33.52 57.82
N ARG A 425 40.57 34.83 57.72
CA ARG A 425 39.22 35.39 57.59
C ARG A 425 39.12 35.97 56.17
N ARG A 426 38.00 35.77 55.46
CA ARG A 426 37.07 36.83 55.00
C ARG A 426 35.90 36.25 54.16
N SER A 427 34.85 37.06 54.02
CA SER A 427 33.58 36.83 53.30
C SER A 427 32.65 35.78 53.93
N LEU A 428 31.37 36.03 54.26
CA LEU A 428 30.31 36.93 53.77
C LEU A 428 29.51 36.43 52.54
N ASN A 429 28.43 35.70 52.88
CA ASN A 429 27.05 35.99 52.51
C ASN A 429 26.59 35.82 51.03
N PRO A 430 25.26 35.74 50.74
CA PRO A 430 24.74 34.46 50.24
C PRO A 430 23.71 34.57 49.08
N GLN A 431 23.37 33.44 48.46
CA GLN A 431 22.04 33.26 47.85
C GLN A 431 21.54 31.80 47.90
N SER A 432 20.21 31.67 47.90
CA SER A 432 19.40 30.50 47.50
C SER A 432 19.57 29.18 48.27
N GLY A 433 18.69 28.98 49.26
CA GLY A 433 18.47 27.69 49.94
C GLY A 433 17.49 26.76 49.21
N SER A 434 17.18 25.61 49.84
CA SER A 434 16.51 24.47 49.20
C SER A 434 15.02 24.32 49.55
N LEU A 435 14.22 23.98 48.53
CA LEU A 435 13.01 23.13 48.52
C LEU A 435 12.20 22.96 49.83
N ARG A 436 10.95 23.46 49.87
CA ARG A 436 9.75 22.61 49.61
C ARG A 436 8.42 23.39 49.49
N SER A 437 7.61 22.92 48.53
CA SER A 437 6.23 23.27 48.14
C SER A 437 5.29 23.95 49.16
N ASN A 438 4.59 25.01 48.72
CA ASN A 438 3.13 24.94 48.48
C ASN A 438 2.52 26.15 47.74
N SER A 439 1.32 25.95 47.19
CA SER A 439 0.38 26.90 46.52
C SER A 439 0.61 27.29 45.05
N ALA A 440 -0.51 27.56 44.36
CA ALA A 440 -0.71 27.63 42.90
C ALA A 440 -0.23 28.98 42.28
N SER A 441 -0.10 29.18 40.95
CA SER A 441 -1.02 28.74 39.88
C SER A 441 -0.49 28.98 38.44
N ALA A 442 -1.19 28.39 37.46
CA ALA A 442 -1.32 28.79 36.04
C ALA A 442 -0.09 28.86 35.10
N LEU A 443 0.00 27.94 34.13
CA LEU A 443 -0.30 28.16 32.68
C LEU A 443 0.12 26.97 31.79
N LEU A 444 -0.62 26.74 30.68
CA LEU A 444 -0.32 25.79 29.55
C LEU A 444 -0.25 24.29 29.92
N ARG A 445 -0.78 23.31 29.17
CA ARG A 445 -1.72 23.21 28.02
C ARG A 445 -2.61 21.97 28.29
N ASN A 446 -3.82 21.84 27.75
CA ASN A 446 -4.08 21.25 26.44
C ASN A 446 -5.48 21.62 25.90
N ALA A 447 -5.60 21.73 24.59
CA ALA A 447 -6.79 22.24 23.92
C ALA A 447 -7.86 21.17 23.67
N LYS A 448 -9.13 21.60 23.65
CA LYS A 448 -10.23 20.93 22.95
C LYS A 448 -10.69 21.81 21.79
N MET A 449 -11.36 21.19 20.82
CA MET A 449 -12.11 21.80 19.71
C MET A 449 -11.29 22.48 18.59
N SER A 450 -11.26 21.81 17.43
CA SER A 450 -11.53 22.46 16.13
C SER A 450 -12.27 21.46 15.23
N SER A 451 -12.80 21.89 14.08
CA SER A 451 -13.82 21.13 13.35
C SER A 451 -13.79 21.26 11.81
N ARG A 452 -14.36 20.25 11.13
CA ARG A 452 -14.85 20.24 9.73
C ARG A 452 -13.86 20.51 8.57
N SER A 453 -13.36 19.42 7.98
CA SER A 453 -13.22 19.19 6.52
C SER A 453 -12.97 17.68 6.32
N PHE A 454 -13.79 16.92 5.58
CA PHE A 454 -14.05 16.90 4.12
C PHE A 454 -12.96 16.13 3.33
N ASP A 455 -13.40 15.42 2.29
CA ASP A 455 -12.71 14.36 1.54
C ASP A 455 -12.33 13.11 2.37
N GLY A 456 -12.40 11.88 1.84
CA GLY A 456 -12.78 11.46 0.49
C GLY A 456 -11.73 10.53 -0.11
N GLY A 457 -11.95 9.21 -0.09
CA GLY A 457 -10.96 8.27 -0.61
C GLY A 457 -11.09 6.84 -0.09
N SER A 458 -11.98 6.06 -0.69
CA SER A 458 -12.11 4.62 -0.41
C SER A 458 -10.79 3.88 -0.71
N ARG A 459 -10.32 3.08 0.25
CA ARG A 459 -9.24 2.10 0.01
C ARG A 459 -9.67 0.74 0.56
N SER A 460 -10.21 -0.09 -0.32
CA SER A 460 -10.45 -1.50 -0.03
C SER A 460 -9.12 -2.19 0.30
N LEU A 461 -9.08 -2.87 1.45
CA LEU A 461 -8.10 -3.92 1.72
C LEU A 461 -8.68 -5.25 1.24
N ASP A 462 -8.86 -5.37 -0.08
CA ASP A 462 -8.99 -6.69 -0.69
C ASP A 462 -7.59 -7.30 -0.86
N ARG A 463 -7.47 -8.59 -0.58
CA ARG A 463 -6.21 -9.28 -0.32
C ARG A 463 -6.32 -10.76 -0.66
N ASP A 464 -6.39 -11.09 -1.94
CA ASP A 464 -5.93 -12.42 -2.37
C ASP A 464 -5.20 -12.47 -3.74
N LYS A 465 -4.66 -13.65 -4.04
CA LYS A 465 -3.56 -13.88 -4.99
C LYS A 465 -4.00 -14.21 -6.42
N MET A 466 -3.16 -13.83 -7.39
CA MET A 466 -3.20 -14.23 -8.81
C MET A 466 -1.91 -14.96 -9.25
N ILE A 467 -2.01 -15.89 -10.21
CA ILE A 467 -0.88 -16.62 -10.85
C ILE A 467 -1.26 -17.04 -12.33
N PRO A 468 -0.86 -16.38 -13.46
CA PRO A 468 -1.19 -16.87 -14.85
C PRO A 468 -0.21 -16.54 -16.05
N ASP A 469 0.37 -17.41 -16.93
CA ASP A 469 0.48 -18.88 -17.13
C ASP A 469 1.77 -19.33 -17.92
N ALA A 470 2.02 -20.65 -18.02
CA ALA A 470 2.55 -21.47 -19.16
C ALA A 470 3.96 -21.26 -19.80
N ALA A 471 4.62 -22.25 -20.47
CA ALA A 471 4.56 -23.74 -20.44
C ALA A 471 5.73 -24.38 -21.30
N GLU A 472 5.74 -25.73 -21.34
CA GLU A 472 6.19 -26.66 -22.43
C GLU A 472 7.60 -27.32 -22.51
N LYS A 473 7.53 -28.66 -22.72
CA LYS A 473 8.32 -29.58 -23.59
C LYS A 473 9.85 -29.79 -23.33
N ASN A 474 10.44 -30.99 -23.60
CA ASN A 474 9.92 -32.22 -24.22
C ASN A 474 10.60 -33.56 -23.74
N ARG A 475 9.80 -34.66 -23.57
CA ARG A 475 10.15 -36.14 -23.51
C ARG A 475 11.16 -36.66 -22.43
N MET A 476 11.17 -37.94 -22.01
CA MET A 476 10.54 -39.19 -22.52
C MET A 476 10.12 -40.22 -21.41
N LEU A 477 9.38 -41.28 -21.84
CA LEU A 477 8.89 -42.57 -21.25
C LEU A 477 9.82 -43.29 -20.21
N PRO A 478 9.40 -44.24 -19.31
CA PRO A 478 8.19 -45.13 -19.19
C PRO A 478 7.52 -45.16 -17.76
N SER A 479 6.69 -46.13 -17.29
CA SER A 479 5.51 -46.90 -17.78
C SER A 479 4.92 -47.82 -16.63
N ASN A 480 3.68 -48.36 -16.79
CA ASN A 480 2.96 -49.38 -15.97
C ASN A 480 2.47 -48.92 -14.54
N GLY A 481 1.36 -49.40 -13.95
CA GLY A 481 0.23 -50.23 -14.42
C GLY A 481 -0.80 -50.62 -13.31
N ASP A 482 -2.09 -50.68 -13.67
CA ASP A 482 -3.21 -51.55 -13.21
C ASP A 482 -3.73 -51.77 -11.74
N GLN A 483 -5.07 -51.61 -11.61
CA GLN A 483 -6.09 -52.51 -11.00
C GLN A 483 -6.48 -52.60 -9.47
N ILE A 484 -7.82 -52.51 -9.24
CA ILE A 484 -8.72 -53.37 -8.40
C ILE A 484 -9.17 -53.03 -6.93
N LEU A 485 -10.41 -53.48 -6.67
CA LEU A 485 -11.46 -53.35 -5.62
C LEU A 485 -11.21 -53.56 -4.09
N GLY A 486 -12.18 -53.07 -3.29
CA GLY A 486 -12.58 -53.45 -1.90
C GLY A 486 -13.39 -52.32 -1.23
N SER A 487 -14.68 -52.40 -0.83
CA SER A 487 -15.40 -53.25 0.16
C SER A 487 -14.82 -53.16 1.60
N ASP A 488 -15.59 -53.03 2.70
CA ASP A 488 -17.03 -53.36 2.90
C ASP A 488 -17.68 -52.69 4.16
N ILE A 489 -19.04 -52.61 4.19
CA ILE A 489 -19.96 -52.76 5.37
C ILE A 489 -19.91 -51.65 6.50
N VAL A 490 -20.96 -51.19 7.23
CA VAL A 490 -22.34 -51.64 7.59
C VAL A 490 -23.43 -50.55 7.30
N ARG A 491 -24.73 -50.86 7.45
CA ARG A 491 -25.92 -49.98 7.23
C ARG A 491 -27.04 -50.23 8.29
N CYS A 492 -27.94 -49.24 8.51
CA CYS A 492 -29.25 -49.29 9.23
C CYS A 492 -29.15 -49.32 10.79
N GLU A 493 -29.87 -48.49 11.57
CA GLU A 493 -31.34 -48.41 11.86
C GLU A 493 -31.81 -49.52 12.84
N GLU A 494 -32.77 -49.35 13.77
CA GLU A 494 -33.86 -48.35 13.89
C GLU A 494 -34.37 -48.16 15.35
N SER A 495 -35.17 -47.11 15.60
CA SER A 495 -36.23 -46.91 16.64
C SER A 495 -36.22 -47.63 18.01
N SER A 496 -36.34 -46.87 19.13
CA SER A 496 -37.63 -46.66 19.86
C SER A 496 -37.50 -46.02 21.27
N ASN A 497 -38.65 -45.55 21.80
CA ASN A 497 -38.83 -44.69 22.98
C ASN A 497 -38.42 -45.26 24.36
N GLY A 498 -38.11 -44.36 25.32
CA GLY A 498 -38.81 -44.41 26.62
C GLY A 498 -38.08 -44.01 27.92
N ILE A 499 -38.41 -42.83 28.46
CA ILE A 499 -38.56 -42.48 29.89
C ILE A 499 -37.45 -42.92 30.90
N THR A 500 -36.72 -41.97 31.50
CA THR A 500 -36.84 -41.59 32.95
C THR A 500 -35.83 -40.51 33.38
N GLU A 501 -36.30 -39.67 34.28
CA GLU A 501 -35.70 -38.50 34.93
C GLU A 501 -34.44 -38.77 35.81
N LYS A 502 -33.71 -37.67 36.13
CA LYS A 502 -32.59 -37.54 37.11
C LYS A 502 -31.24 -38.10 36.63
N SER A 503 -30.14 -37.35 36.69
CA SER A 503 -29.72 -36.47 37.80
C SER A 503 -28.77 -35.33 37.35
N LYS A 504 -28.51 -34.36 38.24
CA LYS A 504 -27.48 -33.34 38.02
C LYS A 504 -26.09 -33.95 38.27
N ALA A 505 -25.28 -34.01 37.22
CA ALA A 505 -23.83 -33.89 37.32
C ALA A 505 -23.42 -32.72 36.42
N GLU A 506 -22.39 -31.98 36.81
CA GLU A 506 -21.88 -30.83 36.06
C GLU A 506 -21.02 -31.33 34.89
N HIS A 507 -21.70 -31.82 33.84
CA HIS A 507 -21.10 -31.94 32.53
C HIS A 507 -20.98 -30.53 31.94
N GLU A 508 -19.94 -29.82 32.36
CA GLU A 508 -19.45 -28.68 31.58
C GLU A 508 -19.11 -29.23 30.20
N ASP A 509 -19.88 -28.86 29.19
CA ASP A 509 -19.64 -29.32 27.81
C ASP A 509 -18.37 -28.65 27.28
N TYR A 510 -17.24 -29.29 27.55
CA TYR A 510 -15.90 -28.93 27.09
C TYR A 510 -15.77 -29.09 25.58
N VAL A 511 -16.39 -28.16 24.85
CA VAL A 511 -16.16 -27.92 23.42
C VAL A 511 -14.65 -27.78 23.23
N SER A 512 -14.07 -28.67 22.43
CA SER A 512 -12.62 -28.68 22.17
C SER A 512 -12.13 -27.29 21.78
N GLY A 513 -11.06 -26.82 22.42
CA GLY A 513 -10.54 -25.47 22.22
C GLY A 513 -10.27 -25.15 20.74
N MET A 514 -9.87 -26.13 19.94
CA MET A 514 -9.70 -25.98 18.48
C MET A 514 -11.01 -25.69 17.74
N LEU A 515 -12.13 -26.27 18.18
CA LEU A 515 -13.46 -26.00 17.62
C LEU A 515 -13.98 -24.63 18.07
N TYR A 516 -13.72 -24.23 19.32
CA TYR A 516 -14.03 -22.86 19.77
C TYR A 516 -13.22 -21.82 18.97
N ASP A 517 -11.91 -22.04 18.81
CA ASP A 517 -11.01 -21.21 18.00
C ASP A 517 -11.48 -21.09 16.54
N MET A 518 -11.91 -22.20 15.93
CA MET A 518 -12.39 -22.27 14.57
C MET A 518 -13.70 -21.49 14.42
N LEU A 519 -14.68 -21.77 15.28
CA LEU A 519 -15.97 -21.08 15.30
C LEU A 519 -15.81 -19.58 15.61
N GLN A 520 -14.87 -19.20 16.48
CA GLN A 520 -14.57 -17.80 16.77
C GLN A 520 -13.97 -17.09 15.54
N LYS A 521 -13.05 -17.74 14.81
CA LYS A 521 -12.49 -17.22 13.54
C LYS A 521 -13.58 -17.08 12.47
N GLU A 522 -14.48 -18.04 12.35
CA GLU A 522 -15.63 -17.96 11.44
C GLU A 522 -16.60 -16.84 11.82
N VAL A 523 -16.98 -16.73 13.10
CA VAL A 523 -17.85 -15.64 13.60
C VAL A 523 -17.23 -14.26 13.39
N ILE A 524 -15.92 -14.09 13.58
CA ILE A 524 -15.21 -12.84 13.27
C ILE A 524 -15.22 -12.56 11.76
N THR A 525 -14.99 -13.59 10.93
CA THR A 525 -14.99 -13.47 9.47
C THR A 525 -16.37 -13.12 8.92
N LEU A 526 -17.42 -13.77 9.43
CA LEU A 526 -18.82 -13.49 9.09
C LEU A 526 -19.24 -12.08 9.52
N ARG A 527 -18.88 -11.64 10.74
CA ARG A 527 -19.14 -10.25 11.19
C ARG A 527 -18.47 -9.23 10.28
N LYS A 528 -17.22 -9.47 9.86
CA LYS A 528 -16.50 -8.61 8.91
C LYS A 528 -17.19 -8.60 7.54
N ALA A 529 -17.55 -9.76 7.00
CA ALA A 529 -18.24 -9.89 5.71
C ALA A 529 -19.65 -9.26 5.72
N CYS A 530 -20.38 -9.30 6.83
CA CYS A 530 -21.63 -8.56 6.99
C CYS A 530 -21.39 -7.05 6.96
N HIS A 531 -20.43 -6.53 7.75
CA HIS A 531 -20.13 -5.09 7.75
C HIS A 531 -19.66 -4.57 6.38
N GLU A 532 -18.89 -5.36 5.64
CA GLU A 532 -18.48 -5.05 4.26
C GLU A 532 -19.66 -5.08 3.28
N LYS A 533 -20.65 -5.94 3.48
CA LYS A 533 -21.92 -5.91 2.72
C LYS A 533 -22.79 -4.72 3.09
N ASP A 534 -22.91 -4.37 4.37
CA ASP A 534 -23.70 -3.23 4.84
C ASP A 534 -23.14 -1.91 4.28
N GLN A 535 -21.81 -1.76 4.26
CA GLN A 535 -21.16 -0.62 3.61
C GLN A 535 -21.37 -0.65 2.09
N SER A 536 -21.24 -1.80 1.43
CA SER A 536 -21.50 -1.93 -0.02
C SER A 536 -22.96 -1.71 -0.42
N LEU A 537 -23.93 -1.96 0.47
CA LEU A 537 -25.33 -1.59 0.28
C LEU A 537 -25.49 -0.08 0.39
N LYS A 538 -24.95 0.54 1.43
CA LYS A 538 -24.97 2.00 1.59
C LYS A 538 -24.33 2.74 0.40
N ASP A 539 -23.18 2.28 -0.09
CA ASP A 539 -22.52 2.86 -1.27
C ASP A 539 -23.40 2.77 -2.54
N LYS A 540 -24.29 1.77 -2.62
CA LYS A 540 -25.28 1.62 -3.70
C LYS A 540 -26.50 2.51 -3.48
N ASP A 541 -26.98 2.66 -2.25
CA ASP A 541 -28.09 3.56 -1.93
C ASP A 541 -27.71 5.02 -2.20
N ASP A 542 -26.50 5.44 -1.81
CA ASP A 542 -25.93 6.76 -2.15
C ASP A 542 -25.84 6.94 -3.68
N ALA A 543 -25.45 5.90 -4.42
CA ALA A 543 -25.41 5.92 -5.89
C ALA A 543 -26.83 5.98 -6.53
N ILE A 544 -27.81 5.29 -5.95
CA ILE A 544 -29.22 5.33 -6.38
C ILE A 544 -29.81 6.73 -6.14
N GLU A 545 -29.54 7.36 -4.99
CA GLU A 545 -29.99 8.73 -4.72
C GLU A 545 -29.36 9.72 -5.72
N MET A 546 -28.08 9.56 -6.05
CA MET A 546 -27.39 10.38 -7.06
C MET A 546 -27.88 10.13 -8.49
N LEU A 547 -28.33 8.91 -8.82
CA LEU A 547 -29.00 8.61 -10.09
C LEU A 547 -30.41 9.22 -10.13
N ALA A 548 -31.19 9.15 -9.03
CA ALA A 548 -32.49 9.78 -8.93
C ALA A 548 -32.41 11.30 -9.13
N LYS A 549 -31.44 11.98 -8.49
CA LYS A 549 -31.15 13.42 -8.70
C LYS A 549 -30.79 13.74 -10.16
N LYS A 550 -30.03 12.87 -10.84
CA LYS A 550 -29.70 13.02 -12.28
C LYS A 550 -30.94 12.84 -13.17
N VAL A 551 -31.80 11.86 -12.88
CA VAL A 551 -33.07 11.63 -13.59
C VAL A 551 -34.02 12.81 -13.40
N GLU A 552 -34.17 13.33 -12.19
CA GLU A 552 -34.99 14.51 -11.91
C GLU A 552 -34.47 15.75 -12.67
N THR A 553 -33.14 15.91 -12.74
CA THR A 553 -32.49 16.99 -13.50
C THR A 553 -32.70 16.85 -15.01
N LEU A 554 -32.58 15.64 -15.56
CA LEU A 554 -32.89 15.33 -16.96
C LEU A 554 -34.37 15.59 -17.27
N ASN A 555 -35.30 15.18 -16.39
CA ASN A 555 -36.72 15.40 -16.60
C ASN A 555 -37.05 16.90 -16.62
N LYS A 556 -36.45 17.70 -15.72
CA LYS A 556 -36.56 19.17 -15.72
C LYS A 556 -36.01 19.78 -17.02
N ALA A 557 -34.90 19.27 -17.55
CA ALA A 557 -34.34 19.72 -18.84
C ALA A 557 -35.26 19.35 -20.02
N MET A 558 -35.79 18.13 -20.06
CA MET A 558 -36.77 17.68 -21.07
C MET A 558 -38.05 18.52 -21.01
N ASP A 559 -38.53 18.85 -19.82
CA ASP A 559 -39.68 19.75 -19.61
C ASP A 559 -39.43 21.15 -20.19
N VAL A 560 -38.23 21.69 -20.03
CA VAL A 560 -37.84 23.00 -20.58
C VAL A 560 -37.73 22.94 -22.11
N GLU A 561 -37.09 21.91 -22.65
CA GLU A 561 -36.94 21.75 -24.11
C GLU A 561 -38.30 21.48 -24.79
N ALA A 562 -39.18 20.68 -24.19
CA ALA A 562 -40.56 20.50 -24.65
C ALA A 562 -41.37 21.80 -24.60
N LYS A 563 -41.17 22.66 -23.59
CA LYS A 563 -41.78 24.00 -23.52
C LYS A 563 -41.18 24.97 -24.55
N LYS A 564 -39.90 24.84 -24.90
CA LYS A 564 -39.23 25.59 -25.97
C LYS A 564 -39.78 25.17 -27.35
N MET A 565 -39.76 23.88 -27.67
CA MET A 565 -40.32 23.35 -28.92
C MET A 565 -41.78 23.74 -29.15
N ARG A 566 -42.63 23.73 -28.10
CA ARG A 566 -44.02 24.22 -28.20
C ARG A 566 -44.13 25.71 -28.54
N ARG A 567 -43.22 26.55 -28.05
CA ARG A 567 -43.15 27.98 -28.40
C ARG A 567 -42.65 28.20 -29.82
N GLU A 568 -41.69 27.39 -30.26
CA GLU A 568 -41.11 27.43 -31.60
C GLU A 568 -42.15 27.02 -32.66
N VAL A 569 -42.90 25.93 -32.43
CA VAL A 569 -44.05 25.55 -33.25
C VAL A 569 -45.10 26.68 -33.31
N ALA A 570 -45.49 27.25 -32.16
CA ALA A 570 -46.45 28.35 -32.13
C ALA A 570 -45.93 29.64 -32.82
N ALA A 571 -44.61 29.86 -32.86
CA ALA A 571 -44.00 30.95 -33.62
C ALA A 571 -44.07 30.68 -35.14
N MET A 572 -43.70 29.47 -35.58
CA MET A 572 -43.83 29.06 -36.99
C MET A 572 -45.29 29.08 -37.47
N GLU A 573 -46.25 28.64 -36.64
CA GLU A 573 -47.68 28.75 -36.96
C GLU A 573 -48.12 30.21 -37.14
N LYS A 574 -47.62 31.13 -36.30
CA LYS A 574 -47.88 32.57 -36.41
C LYS A 574 -47.25 33.19 -37.66
N GLU A 575 -46.04 32.77 -38.05
CA GLU A 575 -45.39 33.19 -39.29
C GLU A 575 -46.14 32.65 -40.51
N VAL A 576 -46.52 31.37 -40.52
CA VAL A 576 -47.34 30.76 -41.58
C VAL A 576 -48.71 31.43 -41.69
N ALA A 577 -49.31 31.86 -40.58
CA ALA A 577 -50.54 32.66 -40.58
C ALA A 577 -50.30 34.06 -41.19
N ALA A 578 -49.22 34.75 -40.82
CA ALA A 578 -48.86 36.04 -41.40
C ALA A 578 -48.59 35.95 -42.91
N MET A 579 -47.90 34.90 -43.39
CA MET A 579 -47.69 34.64 -44.82
C MET A 579 -49.00 34.39 -45.58
N LYS A 580 -50.01 33.77 -44.94
CA LYS A 580 -51.35 33.59 -45.53
C LYS A 580 -52.08 34.93 -45.68
N VAL A 581 -52.07 35.77 -44.65
CA VAL A 581 -52.66 37.13 -44.71
C VAL A 581 -51.97 38.01 -45.75
N GLY A 582 -50.63 37.93 -45.86
CA GLY A 582 -49.88 38.60 -46.92
C GLY A 582 -50.33 38.20 -48.33
N LYS A 583 -50.56 36.90 -48.55
CA LYS A 583 -51.09 36.38 -49.84
C LYS A 583 -52.53 36.80 -50.13
N GLU A 584 -53.36 37.08 -49.14
CA GLU A 584 -54.70 37.65 -49.36
C GLU A 584 -54.64 39.13 -49.76
N HIS A 585 -53.69 39.89 -49.21
CA HIS A 585 -53.44 41.27 -49.64
C HIS A 585 -52.99 41.31 -51.11
N ASP A 586 -52.01 40.49 -51.48
CA ASP A 586 -51.50 40.37 -52.86
C ASP A 586 -52.58 39.90 -53.86
N GLN A 587 -53.46 38.99 -53.45
CA GLN A 587 -54.59 38.55 -54.28
C GLN A 587 -55.65 39.63 -54.49
N ARG A 588 -55.80 40.60 -53.58
CA ARG A 588 -56.70 41.73 -53.77
C ARG A 588 -56.19 42.67 -54.88
N THR A 589 -54.88 42.80 -55.02
CA THR A 589 -54.22 43.64 -56.04
C THR A 589 -54.26 43.07 -57.46
N ARG A 590 -54.64 41.79 -57.64
CA ARG A 590 -54.66 41.11 -58.96
C ARG A 590 -56.06 40.80 -59.54
N ARG A 591 -57.15 41.24 -58.92
CA ARG A 591 -58.52 40.98 -59.43
C ARG A 591 -59.07 42.08 -60.36
N VAL A 592 -58.44 42.22 -61.51
CA VAL A 592 -59.04 42.83 -62.72
C VAL A 592 -58.81 41.86 -63.89
N SER A 593 -59.82 41.74 -64.77
CA SER A 593 -59.92 40.78 -65.90
C SER A 593 -60.52 39.41 -65.54
N ALA A 594 -61.74 39.19 -66.00
CA ALA A 594 -62.40 37.89 -66.23
C ALA A 594 -62.12 37.45 -67.71
N PRO A 595 -62.70 36.39 -68.33
CA PRO A 595 -63.90 35.62 -67.95
C PRO A 595 -63.96 34.08 -68.21
N ARG A 596 -64.98 33.44 -67.61
CA ARG A 596 -65.80 32.26 -68.05
C ARG A 596 -65.13 30.99 -68.64
N GLY A 597 -65.46 29.79 -68.11
CA GLY A 597 -64.95 28.52 -68.70
C GLY A 597 -65.48 27.13 -68.27
N LEU A 598 -66.72 26.95 -67.78
CA LEU A 598 -67.57 25.71 -67.84
C LEU A 598 -67.09 24.31 -67.28
N VAL A 599 -68.09 23.48 -66.89
CA VAL A 599 -68.09 22.00 -66.72
C VAL A 599 -67.64 21.36 -65.37
N ASN A 600 -68.62 20.69 -64.74
CA ASN A 600 -68.69 19.48 -63.86
C ASN A 600 -67.49 19.03 -62.96
N GLY A 601 -67.73 18.46 -61.76
CA GLY A 601 -69.01 18.27 -61.06
C GLY A 601 -68.99 17.21 -59.93
N SER A 602 -70.18 17.00 -59.34
CA SER A 602 -70.58 15.93 -58.40
C SER A 602 -70.06 15.93 -56.95
N GLN A 603 -70.98 15.63 -56.03
CA GLN A 603 -70.77 15.41 -54.60
C GLN A 603 -70.50 13.92 -54.31
N LEU A 604 -70.02 13.59 -53.10
CA LEU A 604 -70.66 12.57 -52.25
C LEU A 604 -70.21 12.68 -50.78
N LEU A 605 -71.00 12.10 -49.88
CA LEU A 605 -70.78 12.02 -48.43
C LEU A 605 -70.24 10.61 -48.05
N SER A 606 -69.62 10.45 -46.87
CA SER A 606 -70.08 9.51 -45.82
C SER A 606 -69.02 9.18 -44.73
N THR A 607 -69.52 8.75 -43.56
CA THR A 607 -68.88 7.81 -42.59
C THR A 607 -67.48 8.11 -42.04
N ARG A 608 -67.44 9.03 -41.08
CA ARG A 608 -67.34 8.69 -39.63
C ARG A 608 -66.93 7.24 -39.29
N ASN A 609 -65.84 7.08 -38.55
CA ASN A 609 -65.74 6.06 -37.49
C ASN A 609 -64.89 6.59 -36.31
N ALA A 610 -64.94 5.93 -35.15
CA ALA A 610 -64.51 6.55 -33.88
C ALA A 610 -63.64 5.64 -32.99
N ARG A 611 -63.00 6.29 -32.00
CA ARG A 611 -62.34 5.78 -30.78
C ARG A 611 -62.52 4.28 -30.46
N SER A 612 -61.39 3.63 -30.19
CA SER A 612 -61.09 3.25 -28.79
C SER A 612 -59.90 4.06 -28.29
#